data_AF-A0A2W6U148-F1
#
_entry.id   AF-A0A2W6U148-F1
#
_cell.length_a   1.000
_cell.length_b   1.000
_cell.length_c   1.000
_cell.angle_alpha   90.00
_cell.angle_beta   90.00
_cell.angle_gamma   90.00
#
_symmetry.space_group_name_H-M   'P 1'
#
loop_
_entity.id
_entity.type
_entity.pdbx_description
1 polymer ?
#
loop_
_entity_poly.entity_id
_entity_poly.type
_entity_poly.pdbx_seq_one_letter_code
_entity_poly.pdbx_strand_id
1 'polypeptide(L)'
;MSDQSPPVPPSLLKLEQLRIRSDLHFAARRALTERRKELNDQRKYIRQEMETASESYSGRQPEVGIGRPTSLGGKTLDGQRRETLAKLQRWMAAIDAVDAVVAAAYDELNTSSGDVGAYRAAAEHLQQTVADWGLSQ
;
A
#
# COMPACT_ATOMS: atom_id res chain seq x y z
N MET A 1 27.01 45.25 16.29
CA MET A 1 25.76 45.66 15.62
C MET A 1 24.89 44.43 15.57
N SER A 2 23.75 44.48 16.23
CA SER A 2 22.94 43.29 16.52
C SER A 2 22.35 42.73 15.22
N ASP A 3 22.70 41.48 14.90
CA ASP A 3 21.98 40.63 13.96
C ASP A 3 20.57 40.38 14.53
N GLN A 4 19.67 41.34 14.33
CA GLN A 4 18.24 41.13 14.55
C GLN A 4 17.60 40.98 13.19
N SER A 5 17.61 39.76 12.65
CA SER A 5 16.71 39.40 11.57
C SER A 5 15.27 39.76 11.97
N PRO A 6 14.49 40.41 11.09
CA PRO A 6 13.12 40.77 11.41
C PRO A 6 12.32 39.48 11.73
N PRO A 7 11.45 39.51 12.75
CA PRO A 7 10.68 38.34 13.15
C PRO A 7 9.79 37.88 12.00
N VAL A 8 9.80 36.57 11.73
CA VAL A 8 8.98 35.96 10.67
C VAL A 8 7.49 36.16 10.99
N PRO A 9 6.68 36.68 10.04
CA PRO A 9 5.24 36.83 10.23
C PRO A 9 4.55 35.50 10.59
N PRO A 10 3.63 35.47 11.58
CA PRO A 10 2.89 34.27 11.95
C PRO A 10 2.10 33.63 10.80
N SER A 11 1.67 34.43 9.83
CA SER A 11 0.99 33.97 8.62
C SER A 11 1.88 33.10 7.74
N LEU A 12 3.17 33.44 7.59
CA LEU A 12 4.13 32.64 6.85
C LEU A 12 4.44 31.33 7.55
N LEU A 13 4.56 31.34 8.89
CA LEU A 13 4.71 30.12 9.68
C LEU A 13 3.50 29.20 9.51
N LYS A 14 2.28 29.75 9.52
CA LYS A 14 1.05 28.99 9.28
C LYS A 14 0.99 28.43 7.86
N LEU A 15 1.43 29.19 6.86
CA LEU A 15 1.49 28.73 5.47
C LEU A 15 2.47 27.57 5.29
N GLU A 16 3.65 27.65 5.90
CA GLU A 16 4.63 26.55 5.87
C GLU A 16 4.12 25.30 6.59
N GLN A 17 3.42 25.45 7.72
CA GLN A 17 2.77 24.32 8.38
C GLN A 17 1.73 23.65 7.46
N LEU A 18 0.91 24.43 6.77
CA LEU A 18 -0.07 23.93 5.81
C LEU A 18 0.62 23.25 4.61
N ARG A 19 1.72 23.79 4.11
CA ARG A 19 2.53 23.20 3.06
C ARG A 19 3.07 21.82 3.45
N ILE A 20 3.72 21.74 4.61
CA ILE A 20 4.29 20.48 5.13
C ILE A 20 3.20 19.42 5.25
N ARG A 21 2.01 19.77 5.78
CA ARG A 21 0.89 18.84 5.90
C ARG A 21 0.35 18.42 4.53
N SER A 22 0.26 19.35 3.58
CA SER A 22 -0.12 19.04 2.20
C SER A 22 0.86 18.05 1.56
N ASP A 23 2.16 18.28 1.68
CA ASP A 23 3.20 17.40 1.14
C ASP A 23 3.15 16.00 1.78
N LEU A 24 3.01 15.94 3.10
CA LEU A 24 2.83 14.69 3.83
C LEU A 24 1.58 13.93 3.37
N HIS A 25 0.47 14.63 3.13
CA HIS A 25 -0.75 14.02 2.61
C HIS A 25 -0.52 13.39 1.22
N PHE A 26 0.15 14.08 0.30
CA PHE A 26 0.47 13.53 -1.02
C PHE A 26 1.43 12.34 -0.94
N ALA A 27 2.46 12.42 -0.08
CA ALA A 27 3.40 11.33 0.13
C ALA A 27 2.70 10.08 0.69
N ALA A 28 1.86 10.25 1.71
CA ALA A 28 1.08 9.18 2.30
C ALA A 28 0.12 8.55 1.27
N ARG A 29 -0.58 9.37 0.49
CA ARG A 29 -1.51 8.90 -0.55
C ARG A 29 -0.80 8.05 -1.59
N ARG A 30 0.39 8.50 -2.04
CA ARG A 30 1.22 7.75 -2.98
C ARG A 30 1.68 6.42 -2.39
N ALA A 31 2.21 6.43 -1.16
CA ALA A 31 2.67 5.23 -0.49
C ALA A 31 1.56 4.18 -0.30
N LEU A 32 0.36 4.60 0.12
CA LEU A 32 -0.80 3.72 0.27
C LEU A 32 -1.26 3.15 -1.08
N THR A 33 -1.21 3.95 -2.15
CA THR A 33 -1.57 3.50 -3.50
C THR A 33 -0.60 2.45 -4.03
N GLU A 34 0.70 2.68 -3.89
CA GLU A 34 1.73 1.68 -4.27
C GLU A 34 1.60 0.41 -3.44
N ARG A 35 1.36 0.54 -2.13
CA ARG A 35 1.16 -0.63 -1.26
C ARG A 35 -0.05 -1.46 -1.69
N ARG A 36 -1.15 -0.81 -2.05
CA ARG A 36 -2.35 -1.50 -2.55
C ARG A 36 -2.09 -2.21 -3.88
N LYS A 37 -1.31 -1.61 -4.77
CA LYS A 37 -0.88 -2.24 -6.02
C LYS A 37 -0.06 -3.50 -5.74
N GLU A 38 0.93 -3.41 -4.86
CA GLU A 38 1.76 -4.54 -4.45
C GLU A 38 0.92 -5.68 -3.84
N LEU A 39 -0.04 -5.37 -2.96
CA LEU A 39 -0.95 -6.37 -2.37
C LEU A 39 -1.82 -7.04 -3.44
N ASN A 40 -2.29 -6.30 -4.43
CA ASN A 40 -3.05 -6.86 -5.55
C ASN A 40 -2.20 -7.79 -6.43
N ASP A 41 -0.94 -7.42 -6.69
CA ASP A 41 0.00 -8.26 -7.43
C ASP A 41 0.30 -9.56 -6.66
N GLN A 42 0.51 -9.47 -5.34
CA GLN A 42 0.68 -10.63 -4.46
C GLN A 42 -0.56 -11.53 -4.43
N ARG A 43 -1.76 -10.94 -4.37
CA ARG A 43 -3.04 -11.67 -4.41
C ARG A 43 -3.18 -12.42 -5.74
N LYS A 44 -2.83 -11.79 -6.86
CA LYS A 44 -2.84 -12.42 -8.19
C LYS A 44 -1.86 -13.59 -8.26
N TYR A 45 -0.64 -13.39 -7.76
CA TYR A 45 0.37 -14.44 -7.70
C TYR A 45 -0.09 -15.65 -6.88
N ILE A 46 -0.64 -15.44 -5.68
CA ILE A 46 -1.14 -16.53 -4.83
C ILE A 46 -2.31 -17.27 -5.49
N ARG A 47 -3.21 -16.56 -6.19
CA ARG A 47 -4.29 -17.23 -6.94
C ARG A 47 -3.74 -18.13 -8.03
N GLN A 48 -2.74 -17.68 -8.77
CA GLN A 48 -2.08 -18.48 -9.80
C GLN A 48 -1.37 -19.70 -9.19
N GLU A 49 -0.70 -19.54 -8.04
CA GLU A 49 -0.09 -20.64 -7.31
C GLU A 49 -1.14 -21.64 -6.79
N MET A 50 -2.30 -21.16 -6.33
CA MET A 50 -3.40 -22.03 -5.92
C MET A 50 -3.99 -22.82 -7.09
N GLU A 51 -4.17 -22.18 -8.25
CA GLU A 51 -4.60 -22.81 -9.50
C GLU A 51 -3.59 -23.89 -9.92
N THR A 52 -2.30 -23.53 -10.00
CA THR A 52 -1.21 -24.45 -10.32
C THR A 52 -1.16 -25.63 -9.35
N ALA A 53 -1.26 -25.40 -8.04
CA ALA A 53 -1.27 -26.44 -7.02
C ALA A 53 -2.55 -27.30 -7.08
N SER A 54 -3.64 -26.78 -7.63
CA SER A 54 -4.89 -27.51 -7.86
C SER A 54 -4.85 -28.37 -9.14
N GLU A 55 -4.12 -27.91 -10.16
CA GLU A 55 -3.94 -28.60 -11.44
C GLU A 55 -2.78 -29.61 -11.41
N SER A 56 -1.86 -29.47 -10.47
CA SER A 56 -0.76 -30.40 -10.20
C SER A 56 -1.31 -31.79 -9.83
N TYR A 57 -1.55 -32.58 -10.89
CA TYR A 57 -1.83 -34.01 -11.01
C TYR A 57 -2.86 -34.65 -10.06
N SER A 58 -3.98 -35.13 -10.64
CA SER A 58 -4.99 -36.01 -10.04
C SER A 58 -4.95 -37.45 -10.58
N GLY A 59 -3.89 -37.81 -11.31
CA GLY A 59 -3.78 -39.17 -11.83
C GLY A 59 -3.60 -40.16 -10.68
N ARG A 60 -4.41 -41.23 -10.70
CA ARG A 60 -4.22 -42.45 -9.92
C ARG A 60 -2.71 -42.70 -9.78
N GLN A 61 -2.21 -42.83 -8.55
CA GLN A 61 -0.88 -43.40 -8.34
C GLN A 61 -0.78 -44.61 -9.27
N PRO A 62 0.19 -44.68 -10.20
CA PRO A 62 0.43 -45.94 -10.87
C PRO A 62 0.71 -46.93 -9.74
N GLU A 63 -0.13 -47.96 -9.63
CA GLU A 63 0.25 -49.20 -8.97
C GLU A 63 1.42 -49.76 -9.78
N VAL A 64 2.61 -49.18 -9.58
CA VAL A 64 3.84 -49.79 -10.03
C VAL A 64 3.96 -51.01 -9.15
N GLY A 65 3.81 -52.17 -9.79
CA GLY A 65 3.61 -53.46 -9.16
C GLY A 65 4.49 -53.70 -7.93
N ILE A 66 3.87 -54.36 -6.95
CA ILE A 66 4.48 -55.18 -5.91
C ILE A 66 5.92 -54.77 -5.55
N GLY A 67 6.07 -53.85 -4.59
CA GLY A 67 7.26 -53.87 -3.72
C GLY A 67 8.12 -52.62 -3.60
N ARG A 68 7.70 -51.42 -4.04
CA ARG A 68 8.45 -50.20 -3.69
C ARG A 68 7.56 -49.04 -3.25
N PRO A 69 7.63 -48.58 -2.00
CA PRO A 69 6.83 -47.46 -1.54
C PRO A 69 7.27 -46.19 -2.28
N THR A 70 6.33 -45.50 -2.91
CA THR A 70 6.48 -44.14 -3.47
C THR A 70 6.51 -43.07 -2.37
N SER A 71 6.98 -43.44 -1.17
CA SER A 71 7.28 -42.49 -0.10
C SER A 71 8.68 -41.91 -0.33
N LEU A 72 8.77 -40.82 -1.07
CA LEU A 72 9.82 -39.84 -0.83
C LEU A 72 9.49 -39.14 0.50
N GLY A 73 9.88 -39.76 1.63
CA GLY A 73 9.83 -39.11 2.94
C GLY A 73 8.46 -39.04 3.64
N GLY A 74 7.63 -40.09 3.55
CA GLY A 74 6.51 -40.31 4.49
C GLY A 74 5.24 -39.46 4.31
N LYS A 75 5.16 -38.53 3.35
CA LYS A 75 3.91 -37.82 3.01
C LYS A 75 3.42 -38.24 1.62
N THR A 76 2.13 -38.56 1.50
CA THR A 76 1.51 -38.77 0.18
C THR A 76 1.47 -37.43 -0.57
N LEU A 77 1.59 -37.47 -1.90
CA LEU A 77 1.53 -36.27 -2.76
C LEU A 77 0.24 -35.47 -2.54
N ASP A 78 -0.87 -36.16 -2.28
CA ASP A 78 -2.16 -35.55 -1.89
C ASP A 78 -2.08 -34.80 -0.55
N GLY A 79 -1.35 -35.35 0.42
CA GLY A 79 -1.11 -34.72 1.71
C GLY A 79 -0.30 -33.43 1.56
N GLN A 80 0.76 -33.46 0.76
CA GLN A 80 1.55 -32.27 0.44
C GLN A 80 0.73 -31.21 -0.29
N ARG A 81 -0.12 -31.59 -1.26
CA ARG A 81 -1.01 -30.68 -1.97
C ARG A 81 -1.98 -29.97 -1.02
N ARG A 82 -2.65 -30.70 -0.14
CA ARG A 82 -3.58 -30.11 0.84
C ARG A 82 -2.87 -29.14 1.78
N GLU A 83 -1.67 -29.49 2.23
CA GLU A 83 -0.85 -28.63 3.10
C GLU A 83 -0.45 -27.34 2.39
N THR A 84 -0.03 -27.43 1.12
CA THR A 84 0.32 -26.27 0.29
C THR A 84 -0.88 -25.35 0.04
N LEU A 85 -2.04 -25.91 -0.33
CA LEU A 85 -3.27 -25.13 -0.54
C LEU A 85 -3.72 -24.44 0.76
N ALA A 86 -3.70 -25.15 1.89
CA ALA A 86 -4.04 -24.58 3.20
C ALA A 86 -3.04 -23.49 3.63
N LYS A 87 -1.76 -23.60 3.23
CA LYS A 87 -0.79 -22.52 3.41
C LYS A 87 -1.18 -21.33 2.55
N LEU A 88 -1.34 -21.49 1.23
CA LEU A 88 -1.67 -20.40 0.30
C LEU A 88 -2.97 -19.66 0.69
N GLN A 89 -3.99 -20.38 1.16
CA GLN A 89 -5.22 -19.78 1.68
C GLN A 89 -4.96 -18.86 2.89
N ARG A 90 -4.09 -19.28 3.83
CA ARG A 90 -3.69 -18.44 4.97
C ARG A 90 -2.94 -17.19 4.53
N TRP A 91 -2.08 -17.30 3.52
CA TRP A 91 -1.38 -16.14 2.94
C TRP A 91 -2.36 -15.16 2.27
N MET A 92 -3.36 -15.68 1.54
CA MET A 92 -4.39 -14.85 0.93
C MET A 92 -5.21 -14.09 1.99
N ALA A 93 -5.62 -14.77 3.07
CA ALA A 93 -6.33 -14.13 4.18
C ALA A 93 -5.48 -13.06 4.88
N ALA A 94 -4.17 -13.29 5.03
CA ALA A 94 -3.25 -12.30 5.59
C ALA A 94 -3.13 -11.05 4.70
N ILE A 95 -3.06 -11.23 3.38
CA ILE A 95 -3.07 -10.11 2.42
C ILE A 95 -4.38 -9.34 2.49
N ASP A 96 -5.51 -10.02 2.57
CA ASP A 96 -6.82 -9.37 2.68
C ASP A 96 -6.95 -8.54 3.97
N ALA A 97 -6.41 -9.05 5.09
CA ALA A 97 -6.36 -8.28 6.34
C ALA A 97 -5.49 -7.02 6.22
N VAL A 98 -4.34 -7.10 5.55
CA VAL A 98 -3.48 -5.93 5.32
C VAL A 98 -4.13 -4.94 4.35
N ASP A 99 -4.81 -5.41 3.29
CA ASP A 99 -5.55 -4.57 2.34
C ASP A 99 -6.66 -3.79 3.06
N ALA A 100 -7.36 -4.40 4.02
CA ALA A 100 -8.36 -3.73 4.84
C ALA A 100 -7.75 -2.59 5.69
N VAL A 101 -6.58 -2.80 6.29
CA VAL A 101 -5.86 -1.76 7.05
C VAL A 101 -5.42 -0.62 6.13
N VAL A 102 -4.89 -0.93 4.94
CA VAL A 102 -4.49 0.07 3.95
C VAL A 102 -5.70 0.87 3.44
N ALA A 103 -6.84 0.22 3.24
CA ALA A 103 -8.09 0.89 2.86
C ALA A 103 -8.57 1.85 3.95
N ALA A 104 -8.59 1.42 5.22
CA ALA A 104 -8.95 2.28 6.34
C ALA A 104 -8.02 3.50 6.46
N ALA A 105 -6.70 3.29 6.33
CA ALA A 105 -5.72 4.38 6.33
C ALA A 105 -5.91 5.36 5.16
N TYR A 106 -6.36 4.88 3.99
CA TYR A 106 -6.68 5.73 2.85
C TYR A 106 -7.92 6.59 3.11
N ASP A 107 -8.96 6.01 3.71
CA ASP A 107 -10.20 6.73 4.05
C ASP A 107 -9.96 7.79 5.13
N GLU A 108 -9.17 7.47 6.16
CA GLU A 108 -8.72 8.42 7.18
C GLU A 108 -7.91 9.57 6.55
N LEU A 109 -6.95 9.24 5.68
CA LEU A 109 -6.15 10.24 4.97
C LEU A 109 -7.04 11.18 4.15
N ASN A 110 -8.00 10.62 3.41
CA ASN A 110 -8.93 11.39 2.58
C ASN A 110 -9.82 12.31 3.42
N THR A 111 -10.21 11.88 4.62
CA THR A 111 -10.95 12.69 5.60
C THR A 111 -10.10 13.86 6.12
N SER A 112 -8.78 13.70 6.22
CA SER A 112 -7.84 14.76 6.60
C SER A 112 -7.43 15.72 5.47
N SER A 113 -8.01 15.60 4.28
CA SER A 113 -7.68 16.41 3.09
C SER A 113 -7.95 17.92 3.22
N GLY A 114 -8.66 18.35 4.28
CA GLY A 114 -8.96 19.76 4.55
C GLY A 114 -7.72 20.65 4.61
N ASP A 115 -6.60 20.15 5.14
CA ASP A 115 -5.34 20.90 5.23
C ASP A 115 -4.70 21.16 3.85
N VAL A 116 -4.92 20.26 2.87
CA VAL A 116 -4.48 20.45 1.49
C VAL A 116 -5.29 21.57 0.82
N GLY A 117 -6.60 21.58 1.03
CA GLY A 117 -7.48 22.64 0.52
C GLY A 117 -7.14 24.00 1.12
N ALA A 118 -6.91 24.05 2.44
CA ALA A 118 -6.50 25.26 3.14
C ALA A 118 -5.14 25.78 2.65
N TYR A 119 -4.17 24.90 2.40
CA TYR A 119 -2.88 25.29 1.81
C TYR A 119 -3.06 25.92 0.42
N ARG A 120 -3.82 25.27 -0.47
CA ARG A 120 -4.03 25.77 -1.85
C ARG A 120 -4.70 27.13 -1.86
N ALA A 121 -5.78 27.31 -1.10
CA ALA A 121 -6.45 28.60 -0.98
C ALA A 121 -5.53 29.70 -0.42
N ALA A 122 -4.71 29.37 0.60
CA ALA A 122 -3.74 30.32 1.16
C ALA A 122 -2.61 30.66 0.18
N ALA A 123 -2.14 29.67 -0.61
CA ALA A 123 -1.11 29.87 -1.62
C ALA A 123 -1.63 30.70 -2.81
N GLU A 124 -2.85 30.43 -3.30
CA GLU A 124 -3.52 31.21 -4.34
C GLU A 124 -3.74 32.66 -3.89
N HIS A 125 -4.22 32.86 -2.66
CA HIS A 125 -4.39 34.19 -2.09
C HIS A 125 -3.05 34.94 -1.99
N LEU A 126 -1.97 34.26 -1.61
CA LEU A 126 -0.63 34.87 -1.56
C LEU A 126 -0.12 35.23 -2.96
N GLN A 127 -0.31 34.37 -3.95
CA GLN A 127 0.03 34.67 -5.35
C GLN A 127 -0.74 35.88 -5.87
N GLN A 128 -2.05 35.95 -5.60
CA GLN A 128 -2.88 37.10 -5.98
C GLN A 128 -2.39 38.38 -5.30
N THR A 129 -2.10 38.33 -4.00
CA THR A 129 -1.60 39.50 -3.24
C THR A 129 -0.25 40.00 -3.79
N VAL A 130 0.66 39.08 -4.13
CA VAL A 130 1.96 39.43 -4.73
C VAL A 130 1.79 40.05 -6.12
N ALA A 131 0.85 39.54 -6.91
CA ALA A 131 0.50 40.11 -8.20
C ALA A 131 -0.13 41.50 -8.08
N ASP A 132 -1.04 41.69 -7.13
CA ASP A 132 -1.70 42.98 -6.85
C ASP A 132 -0.70 44.04 -6.38
N TRP A 133 0.40 43.63 -5.73
CA TRP A 133 1.51 44.52 -5.36
C TRP A 133 2.51 44.79 -6.48
N GLY A 134 2.31 44.21 -7.68
CA GLY A 134 3.22 44.35 -8.82
C GLY A 134 4.57 43.67 -8.60
N LEU A 135 4.64 42.71 -7.67
CA LEU A 135 5.84 41.95 -7.33
C LEU A 135 5.90 40.59 -8.04
N SER A 136 4.85 40.21 -8.78
CA SER A 136 4.89 39.07 -9.70
C SER A 136 5.53 39.51 -11.02
N GLN A 137 6.66 38.89 -11.40
CA GLN A 137 7.22 39.00 -12.75
C GLN A 137 6.54 38.03 -13.71
#